data_AF-A0A5N7MBW4-F1
#
_entry.id   AF-A0A5N7MBW4-F1
#
_cell.length_a   1.000
_cell.length_b   1.000
_cell.length_c   1.000
_cell.angle_alpha   90.00
_cell.angle_beta   90.00
_cell.angle_gamma   90.00
#
_symmetry.space_group_name_H-M   'P 1'
#
loop_
_entity.id
_entity.type
_entity.pdbx_description
1 polymer ?
#
loop_
_entity_poly.entity_id
_entity_poly.type
_entity_poly.pdbx_seq_one_letter_code
_entity_poly.pdbx_strand_id
1 'polypeptide(L)'
;MTTQPYRDTTAVSELTGEPVSTWSEEWRHECEARAVLAMAPADRETFFNGHKEDKSQRGIVAVRGEAAADALWQTVRRLHEVRAAKKQSTVGPEL
;
A
#
# COMPACT_ATOMS: atom_id res chain seq x y z
N MET A 1 -28.88 -16.79 23.26
CA MET A 1 -27.97 -16.93 22.11
C MET A 1 -27.75 -15.54 21.56
N THR A 2 -26.57 -14.96 21.78
CA THR A 2 -26.27 -13.59 21.33
C THR A 2 -25.68 -13.68 19.93
N THR A 3 -26.38 -13.16 18.93
CA THR A 3 -25.89 -13.06 17.56
C THR A 3 -24.69 -12.11 17.55
N GLN A 4 -23.48 -12.64 17.39
CA GLN A 4 -22.29 -11.83 17.14
C GLN A 4 -22.56 -11.00 15.88
N PRO A 5 -22.36 -9.66 15.88
CA PRO A 5 -22.48 -8.90 14.64
C PRO A 5 -21.43 -9.44 13.66
N TYR A 6 -21.90 -9.95 12.52
CA TYR A 6 -21.04 -10.34 11.40
C TYR A 6 -20.22 -9.12 11.04
N ARG A 7 -18.91 -9.15 11.29
CA ARG A 7 -18.03 -8.07 10.83
C ARG A 7 -18.14 -8.06 9.31
N ASP A 8 -18.42 -6.89 8.74
CA ASP A 8 -18.26 -6.73 7.30
C ASP A 8 -16.77 -6.95 6.99
N THR A 9 -16.47 -8.04 6.30
CA THR A 9 -15.11 -8.43 5.92
C THR A 9 -14.80 -8.04 4.48
N THR A 10 -15.49 -7.04 3.95
CA THR A 10 -15.25 -6.52 2.61
C THR A 10 -14.75 -5.08 2.66
N ALA A 11 -13.85 -4.74 1.73
CA ALA A 11 -13.34 -3.40 1.55
C ALA A 11 -13.22 -3.09 0.06
N VAL A 12 -13.43 -1.84 -0.34
CA VAL A 12 -13.23 -1.44 -1.74
C VAL A 12 -11.74 -1.23 -2.00
N SER A 13 -11.18 -1.99 -2.94
CA SER A 13 -9.81 -1.80 -3.39
C SER A 13 -9.68 -0.44 -4.10
N GLU A 14 -8.66 0.33 -3.76
CA GLU A 14 -8.31 1.53 -4.50
C GLU A 14 -7.73 1.18 -5.88
N LEU A 15 -6.98 0.07 -5.98
CA LEU A 15 -6.29 -0.34 -7.20
C LEU A 15 -7.25 -0.83 -8.29
N THR A 16 -8.34 -1.50 -7.91
CA THR A 16 -9.30 -2.08 -8.85
C THR A 16 -10.66 -1.37 -8.84
N GLY A 17 -11.02 -0.71 -7.74
CA GLY A 17 -12.37 -0.17 -7.52
C GLY A 17 -13.40 -1.21 -7.08
N GLU A 18 -13.01 -2.48 -6.97
CA GLU A 18 -13.89 -3.61 -6.68
C GLU A 18 -13.85 -3.99 -5.19
N PRO A 19 -14.93 -4.58 -4.65
CA PRO A 19 -14.92 -5.13 -3.30
C PRO A 19 -13.99 -6.34 -3.19
N VAL A 20 -13.11 -6.34 -2.20
CA VAL A 20 -12.18 -7.42 -1.85
C VAL A 20 -12.38 -7.87 -0.41
N SER A 21 -12.01 -9.11 -0.11
CA SER A 21 -12.00 -9.61 1.28
C SER A 21 -10.88 -8.95 2.08
N THR A 22 -11.18 -8.51 3.31
CA THR A 22 -10.16 -7.95 4.21
C THR A 22 -9.13 -8.98 4.69
N TRP A 23 -9.34 -10.27 4.38
CA TRP A 23 -8.43 -11.37 4.67
C TRP A 23 -7.62 -11.81 3.44
N SER A 24 -7.87 -11.22 2.26
CA SER A 24 -7.14 -11.60 1.05
C SER A 24 -5.71 -11.06 1.05
N GLU A 25 -4.84 -11.73 0.30
CA GLU A 25 -3.48 -11.24 0.08
C GLU A 25 -3.47 -9.92 -0.69
N GLU A 26 -4.39 -9.75 -1.64
CA GLU A 26 -4.54 -8.51 -2.40
C GLU A 26 -4.81 -7.32 -1.48
N TRP A 27 -5.71 -7.48 -0.50
CA TRP A 27 -5.99 -6.44 0.48
C TRP A 27 -4.78 -6.16 1.39
N ARG A 28 -4.06 -7.22 1.79
CA ARG A 28 -2.83 -7.08 2.58
C ARG A 28 -1.75 -6.29 1.81
N HIS A 29 -1.52 -6.60 0.54
CA HIS A 29 -0.54 -5.90 -0.31
C HIS A 29 -0.94 -4.45 -0.55
N GLU A 30 -2.22 -4.18 -0.79
CA GLU A 30 -2.71 -2.82 -0.96
C GLU A 30 -2.56 -2.00 0.34
N CYS A 31 -2.87 -2.59 1.50
CA CYS A 31 -2.65 -1.95 2.80
C CYS A 31 -1.17 -1.63 3.04
N GLU A 32 -0.26 -2.55 2.69
CA GLU A 32 1.17 -2.31 2.80
C GLU A 32 1.62 -1.16 1.88
N ALA A 33 1.15 -1.15 0.63
CA ALA A 33 1.44 -0.07 -0.31
C ALA A 33 0.91 1.29 0.17
N ARG A 34 -0.30 1.33 0.76
CA ARG A 34 -0.85 2.54 1.38
C ARG A 34 0.03 3.07 2.50
N ALA A 35 0.50 2.19 3.38
CA ALA A 35 1.36 2.57 4.50
C ALA A 35 2.67 3.19 3.99
N VAL A 36 3.31 2.55 3.02
CA VAL A 36 4.55 3.06 2.39
C VAL A 36 4.34 4.38 1.66
N LEU A 37 3.19 4.55 0.99
CA LEU A 37 2.88 5.80 0.29
C LEU A 37 2.65 6.96 1.26
N ALA A 38 2.18 6.69 2.48
CA ALA A 38 1.98 7.70 3.53
C ALA A 38 3.30 8.10 4.25
N MET A 39 4.37 7.31 4.11
CA MET A 39 5.68 7.64 4.68
C MET A 39 6.31 8.86 4.01
N ALA A 40 7.12 9.61 4.77
CA ALA A 40 8.02 10.60 4.20
C ALA A 40 9.07 9.93 3.29
N PRO A 41 9.64 10.65 2.31
CA PRO A 41 10.62 10.06 1.39
C PRO A 41 11.82 9.40 2.08
N ALA A 42 12.33 10.00 3.16
CA ALA A 42 13.45 9.45 3.93
C ALA A 42 13.08 8.13 4.63
N ASP A 43 11.94 8.09 5.32
CA ASP A 43 11.46 6.89 6.03
C ASP A 43 11.21 5.72 5.06
N ARG A 44 10.74 6.04 3.86
CA ARG A 44 10.55 5.07 2.79
C ARG A 44 11.89 4.54 2.28
N GLU A 45 12.91 5.38 2.07
CA GLU A 45 14.25 4.90 1.70
C GLU A 45 14.78 3.93 2.75
N THR A 46 14.64 4.26 4.03
CA THR A 46 15.03 3.39 5.15
C THR A 46 14.18 2.12 5.20
N PHE A 47 12.88 2.19 4.94
CA PHE A 47 12.01 1.00 4.88
C PHE A 47 12.47 0.01 3.83
N PHE A 48 12.87 0.47 2.65
CA PHE A 48 13.33 -0.42 1.57
C PHE A 48 14.75 -0.94 1.79
N ASN A 49 15.68 -0.06 2.17
CA ASN A 49 17.11 -0.35 2.14
C ASN A 49 17.71 -0.64 3.53
N GLY A 50 16.99 -0.30 4.60
CA GLY A 50 17.48 -0.36 5.97
C GLY A 50 18.24 0.91 6.37
N HIS A 51 18.67 0.95 7.63
CA HIS A 51 19.47 2.05 8.14
C HIS A 51 20.94 1.86 7.78
N LYS A 52 21.58 2.88 7.20
CA LYS A 52 22.97 2.78 6.70
C LYS A 52 23.98 2.56 7.84
N GLU A 53 23.71 3.16 8.99
CA GLU A 53 24.59 3.13 10.16
C GLU A 53 24.25 2.01 11.14
N ASP A 54 23.05 1.44 11.06
CA ASP A 54 22.57 0.39 11.97
C ASP A 54 22.14 -0.85 11.17
N LYS A 55 23.06 -1.80 11.06
CA LYS A 55 22.84 -3.06 10.33
C LYS A 55 21.80 -3.97 10.98
N SER A 56 21.39 -3.71 12.22
CA SER A 56 20.29 -4.45 12.86
C SER A 56 18.93 -4.06 12.27
N GLN A 57 18.82 -2.84 11.72
CA GLN A 57 17.63 -2.32 11.06
C GLN A 57 17.67 -2.60 9.56
N ARG A 58 17.35 -3.85 9.21
CA ARG A 58 17.33 -4.33 7.82
C ARG A 58 16.08 -3.85 7.09
N GLY A 59 16.26 -3.35 5.87
CA GLY A 59 15.17 -3.00 4.98
C GLY A 59 14.49 -4.21 4.34
N ILE A 60 13.37 -3.96 3.67
CA ILE A 60 12.56 -5.02 3.03
C ILE A 60 13.34 -5.82 1.98
N VAL A 61 14.29 -5.19 1.27
CA VAL A 61 15.14 -5.89 0.28
C VAL A 61 15.95 -6.98 0.97
N ALA A 62 16.56 -6.66 2.11
CA ALA A 62 17.33 -7.63 2.86
C ALA A 62 16.44 -8.69 3.53
N VAL A 63 15.23 -8.35 3.97
CA VAL A 63 14.34 -9.26 4.72
C VAL A 63 13.53 -10.19 3.81
N ARG A 64 12.99 -9.67 2.70
CA ARG A 64 12.04 -10.38 1.82
C ARG A 64 12.60 -10.65 0.42
N GLY A 65 13.77 -10.11 0.09
CA GLY A 65 14.41 -10.24 -1.21
C GLY A 65 13.99 -9.16 -2.21
N GLU A 66 14.80 -8.98 -3.25
CA GLU A 66 14.62 -7.95 -4.27
C GLU A 66 13.29 -8.09 -5.01
N ALA A 67 12.90 -9.31 -5.38
CA ALA A 67 11.64 -9.54 -6.12
C ALA A 67 10.41 -9.11 -5.31
N ALA A 68 10.39 -9.38 -4.00
CA ALA A 68 9.29 -8.96 -3.14
C ALA A 68 9.29 -7.45 -2.90
N ALA A 69 10.47 -6.85 -2.77
CA ALA A 69 10.62 -5.40 -2.66
C ALA A 69 10.15 -4.68 -3.93
N ASP A 70 10.55 -5.16 -5.11
CA ASP A 70 10.11 -4.61 -6.39
C ASP A 70 8.61 -4.76 -6.58
N ALA A 71 8.02 -5.92 -6.26
CA ALA A 71 6.58 -6.12 -6.33
C ALA A 71 5.81 -5.10 -5.48
N LEU A 72 6.25 -4.86 -4.23
CA LEU A 72 5.66 -3.82 -3.39
C LEU A 72 5.82 -2.43 -4.02
N TRP A 73 6.97 -2.15 -4.64
CA TRP A 73 7.24 -0.87 -5.28
C TRP A 73 6.36 -0.61 -6.51
N GLN A 74 6.09 -1.64 -7.30
CA GLN A 74 5.10 -1.57 -8.38
C GLN A 74 3.69 -1.29 -7.85
N THR A 75 3.29 -1.92 -6.74
CA THR A 75 1.98 -1.66 -6.10
C THR A 75 1.88 -0.23 -5.59
N VAL A 76 2.92 0.30 -4.93
CA VAL A 76 2.95 1.69 -4.44
C VAL A 76 2.84 2.68 -5.60
N ARG A 77 3.60 2.45 -6.67
CA ARG A 77 3.56 3.29 -7.87
C ARG A 77 2.17 3.31 -8.48
N ARG A 78 1.56 2.14 -8.69
CA ARG A 78 0.21 2.03 -9.25
C ARG A 78 -0.83 2.74 -8.38
N LEU A 79 -0.73 2.59 -7.05
CA LEU A 79 -1.63 3.28 -6.12
C LEU A 79 -1.49 4.80 -6.21
N HIS A 80 -0.26 5.31 -6.31
CA HIS A 80 0.00 6.73 -6.52
C HIS A 80 -0.63 7.25 -7.83
N GLU A 81 -0.48 6.51 -8.92
CA GLU A 81 -1.08 6.84 -10.23
C GLU A 81 -2.61 6.89 -10.16
N VAL A 82 -3.26 5.90 -9.53
CA VAL A 82 -4.71 5.90 -9.32
C VAL A 82 -5.19 7.12 -8.52
N ARG A 83 -4.48 7.46 -7.43
CA ARG A 83 -4.83 8.62 -6.60
C ARG A 83 -4.65 9.93 -7.36
N ALA A 84 -3.58 10.05 -8.14
CA ALA A 84 -3.33 11.21 -8.98
C ALA A 84 -4.43 11.38 -10.05
N ALA A 85 -4.84 10.30 -10.70
CA ALA A 85 -5.94 10.30 -11.68
C ALA A 85 -7.27 10.72 -11.04
N LYS A 86 -7.62 10.16 -9.87
CA LYS A 86 -8.84 10.56 -9.12
C LYS A 86 -8.83 12.05 -8.77
N LYS A 87 -7.69 12.59 -8.33
CA LYS A 87 -7.55 14.02 -8.03
C LYS A 87 -7.81 14.88 -9.28
N GLN A 88 -7.27 14.50 -10.43
CA GLN A 88 -7.51 15.22 -11.70
C GLN A 88 -8.97 15.15 -12.13
N SER A 89 -9.64 14.01 -11.99
CA SER A 89 -11.07 13.88 -12.30
C SER A 89 -11.98 14.67 -11.35
N THR A 90 -11.53 14.98 -10.13
CA THR A 90 -12.29 15.77 -9.16
C THR A 90 -12.11 17.28 -9.39
N VAL A 91 -11.03 17.67 -10.06
CA VAL A 91 -10.75 19.06 -10.49
C VAL A 91 -11.14 19.17 -11.98
N GLY A 92 -12.45 19.10 -12.27
CA GLY A 92 -12.98 19.36 -13.60
C GLY A 92 -12.70 20.80 -14.06
N PRO A 93 -12.73 21.09 -15.37
CA PRO A 93 -12.25 22.36 -15.91
C PRO A 93 -13.13 23.51 -15.41
N GLU A 94 -12.53 24.49 -14.74
CA GLU A 94 -13.14 25.82 -14.57
C GLU A 94 -13.43 26.36 -15.98
N LEU A 95 -14.72 26.60 -16.27
CA LEU A 95 -15.19 27.36 -17.42
C LEU A 95 -15.05 28.86 -17.15
#